data_AF-A0A7C7UBH8-F1
#
_entry.id   AF-A0A7C7UBH8-F1
#
_cell.length_a   1.000
_cell.length_b   1.000
_cell.length_c   1.000
_cell.angle_alpha   90.00
_cell.angle_beta   90.00
_cell.angle_gamma   90.00
#
_symmetry.space_group_name_H-M   'P 1'
#
loop_
_entity.id
_entity.type
_entity.pdbx_description
1 polymer ?
#
loop_
_entity_poly.entity_id
_entity_poly.type
_entity_poly.pdbx_seq_one_letter_code
_entity_poly.pdbx_strand_id
1 'polypeptide(L)'
;MGIPAIVTAGDSRAAKAVYGKSKVYLEIDGLPLVAHVVRALQDCPEVDAVWVVGDTERLEQALGSQQLTSTLRKPLHIVPQQRDLISNAWETYRRVLSGDVTKGRDPNPDELDTEVFLLSGDVPLATPQEFSSFIKASQVANVDYTLGLCPAESLDIFRPEQTGGSGISVAYFNVRDGRFRQNNLHYARPARIGRLDRIEEMYELRHQRRFWNMFTLAIRILASRVGGFKIAMLFSMMHFAGVADRKGRKKLARFLARAVTLEINRATISKILDTRFTFIVTESGGCGLDIDTEEEYEVIRERFTQWLKDQKARSIELHGPLPQRLEDQRQ
;
A
#
# COMPACT_ATOMS: atom_id res chain seq x y z
N MET A 1 3.35 6.35 22.40
CA MET A 1 4.22 7.07 21.45
C MET A 1 3.64 6.83 20.07
N GLY A 2 3.65 7.84 19.20
CA GLY A 2 3.21 7.66 17.82
C GLY A 2 4.25 6.90 17.01
N ILE A 3 3.94 6.67 15.74
CA ILE A 3 4.84 6.02 14.79
C ILE A 3 5.04 6.92 13.55
N PRO A 4 6.22 6.87 12.93
CA PRO A 4 6.47 7.59 11.71
C PRO A 4 5.81 6.90 10.52
N ALA A 5 5.23 7.70 9.63
CA ALA A 5 4.73 7.25 8.34
C ALA A 5 5.74 7.55 7.23
N ILE A 6 5.99 6.58 6.35
CA ILE A 6 6.89 6.67 5.19
C ILE A 6 6.06 6.56 3.92
N VAL A 7 5.96 7.66 3.16
CA VAL A 7 5.26 7.72 1.88
C VAL A 7 6.27 7.59 0.74
N THR A 8 6.17 6.53 -0.04
CA THR A 8 7.04 6.33 -1.20
C THR A 8 6.47 7.04 -2.43
N ALA A 9 7.17 8.07 -2.90
CA ALA A 9 6.81 8.92 -4.03
C ALA A 9 7.88 8.91 -5.15
N GLY A 10 8.69 7.84 -5.21
CA GLY A 10 9.79 7.74 -6.16
C GLY A 10 9.35 7.53 -7.61
N ASP A 11 10.17 7.99 -8.55
CA ASP A 11 9.93 7.95 -10.00
C ASP A 11 10.97 7.09 -10.78
N SER A 12 11.52 6.06 -10.12
CA SER A 12 12.53 5.18 -10.72
C SER A 12 12.06 4.47 -12.01
N ARG A 13 12.97 3.89 -12.79
CA ARG A 13 12.72 3.28 -14.13
C ARG A 13 11.54 2.30 -14.23
N ALA A 14 11.05 1.76 -13.11
CA ALA A 14 9.89 0.86 -13.04
C ALA A 14 8.55 1.57 -12.78
N ALA A 15 8.56 2.85 -12.37
CA ALA A 15 7.38 3.66 -12.16
C ALA A 15 6.69 3.92 -13.49
N LYS A 16 5.45 3.43 -13.63
CA LYS A 16 4.67 3.63 -14.84
C LYS A 16 4.22 5.09 -14.89
N ALA A 17 4.70 5.82 -15.89
CA ALA A 17 4.25 7.17 -16.14
C ALA A 17 2.78 7.17 -16.63
N VAL A 18 2.03 8.17 -16.21
CA VAL A 18 0.67 8.47 -16.67
C VAL A 18 0.74 9.89 -17.25
N TYR A 19 0.40 10.06 -18.52
CA TYR A 19 0.69 11.28 -19.29
C TYR A 19 2.17 11.70 -19.29
N GLY A 20 3.09 10.73 -19.24
CA GLY A 20 4.54 11.02 -19.18
C GLY A 20 5.01 11.61 -17.85
N LYS A 21 4.13 11.71 -16.83
CA LYS A 21 4.46 12.15 -15.48
C LYS A 21 4.42 10.98 -14.51
N SER A 22 5.25 11.05 -13.45
CA SER A 22 5.09 10.14 -12.31
C SER A 22 3.74 10.41 -11.63
N LYS A 23 3.00 9.33 -11.37
CA LYS A 23 1.59 9.35 -10.94
C LYS A 23 1.36 10.15 -9.68
N VAL A 24 2.28 10.07 -8.72
CA VAL A 24 2.16 10.72 -7.41
C VAL A 24 2.07 12.26 -7.50
N TYR A 25 2.48 12.83 -8.63
CA TYR A 25 2.42 14.28 -8.91
C TYR A 25 1.24 14.68 -9.80
N LEU A 26 0.36 13.75 -10.18
CA LEU A 26 -0.88 14.11 -10.87
C LEU A 26 -1.79 14.88 -9.92
N GLU A 27 -2.53 15.85 -10.46
CA GLU A 27 -3.33 16.77 -9.66
C GLU A 27 -4.81 16.41 -9.71
N ILE A 28 -5.43 16.33 -8.54
CA ILE A 28 -6.87 16.18 -8.40
C ILE A 28 -7.33 17.21 -7.37
N ASP A 29 -8.43 17.91 -7.63
CA ASP A 29 -8.99 18.90 -6.69
C ASP A 29 -7.95 19.96 -6.21
N GLY A 30 -7.07 20.37 -7.13
CA GLY A 30 -6.04 21.39 -6.89
C GLY A 30 -4.81 20.90 -6.10
N LEU A 31 -4.72 19.62 -5.77
CA LEU A 31 -3.59 19.05 -5.03
C LEU A 31 -2.98 17.84 -5.75
N PRO A 32 -1.65 17.65 -5.67
CA PRO A 32 -1.01 16.42 -6.11
C PRO A 32 -1.51 15.19 -5.33
N LEU A 33 -1.53 14.00 -5.93
CA LEU A 33 -1.95 12.76 -5.26
C LEU A 33 -1.22 12.53 -3.92
N VAL A 34 0.10 12.75 -3.92
CA VAL A 34 0.91 12.62 -2.70
C VAL A 34 0.48 13.59 -1.60
N ALA A 35 0.03 14.79 -1.96
CA ALA A 35 -0.46 15.78 -0.99
C ALA A 35 -1.77 15.32 -0.32
N HIS A 36 -2.66 14.62 -1.03
CA HIS A 36 -3.86 14.03 -0.44
C HIS A 36 -3.51 12.95 0.60
N VAL A 37 -2.53 12.10 0.29
CA VAL A 37 -2.05 11.06 1.22
C VAL A 37 -1.41 11.69 2.46
N VAL A 38 -0.51 12.67 2.26
CA VAL A 38 0.13 13.42 3.36
C VAL A 38 -0.93 14.06 4.25
N ARG A 39 -1.92 14.74 3.68
CA ARG A 39 -3.02 15.35 4.44
C ARG A 39 -3.80 14.32 5.26
N ALA A 40 -4.09 13.15 4.71
CA ALA A 40 -4.77 12.09 5.46
C ALA A 40 -3.90 11.52 6.61
N LEU A 41 -2.58 11.41 6.43
CA LEU A 41 -1.66 10.97 7.50
C LEU A 41 -1.55 12.00 8.64
N GLN A 42 -1.60 13.29 8.31
CA GLN A 42 -1.61 14.37 9.30
C GLN A 42 -2.80 14.24 10.28
N ASP A 43 -3.91 13.66 9.82
CA ASP A 43 -5.13 13.43 10.61
C ASP A 43 -5.17 12.08 11.34
N CYS A 44 -4.25 11.17 11.06
CA CYS A 44 -4.22 9.84 11.66
C CYS A 44 -3.60 9.86 13.07
N PRO A 45 -4.33 9.55 14.16
CA PRO A 45 -3.83 9.76 15.54
C PRO A 45 -2.54 9.03 15.88
N GLU A 46 -2.33 7.84 15.33
CA GLU A 46 -1.17 6.99 15.62
C GLU A 46 0.11 7.50 14.93
N VAL A 47 -0.02 8.33 13.89
CA VAL A 47 1.13 8.88 13.15
C VAL A 47 1.67 10.11 13.87
N ASP A 48 2.97 10.18 14.15
CA ASP A 48 3.61 11.35 14.77
C ASP A 48 4.37 12.26 13.79
N ALA A 49 4.92 11.69 12.72
CA ALA A 49 5.64 12.39 11.67
C ALA A 49 5.40 11.73 10.32
N VAL A 50 5.46 12.53 9.24
CA VAL A 50 5.31 12.05 7.86
C VAL A 50 6.62 12.27 7.12
N TRP A 51 7.17 11.20 6.55
CA TRP A 51 8.40 11.19 5.77
C TRP A 51 8.05 10.83 4.34
N VAL A 52 8.37 11.70 3.38
CA VAL A 52 8.06 11.49 1.96
C VAL A 52 9.37 11.33 1.20
N VAL A 53 9.54 10.18 0.55
CA VAL A 53 10.75 9.84 -0.21
C VAL A 53 10.51 9.94 -1.71
N GLY A 54 11.32 10.74 -2.40
CA GLY A 54 11.19 11.00 -3.83
C GLY A 54 12.16 12.07 -4.34
N ASP A 55 11.92 12.59 -5.54
CA ASP A 55 12.65 13.72 -6.06
C ASP A 55 12.39 14.96 -5.18
N THR A 56 13.43 15.45 -4.50
CA THR A 56 13.30 16.50 -3.49
C THR A 56 12.72 17.79 -4.06
N GLU A 57 13.20 18.25 -5.21
CA GLU A 57 12.76 19.52 -5.81
C GLU A 57 11.28 19.42 -6.21
N ARG A 58 10.89 18.31 -6.84
CA ARG A 58 9.51 18.07 -7.24
C ARG A 58 8.59 17.90 -6.04
N LEU A 59 9.05 17.25 -4.97
CA LEU A 59 8.29 17.09 -3.73
C LEU A 59 8.12 18.42 -3.00
N GLU A 60 9.16 19.25 -2.93
CA GLU A 60 9.08 20.59 -2.34
C GLU A 60 8.05 21.45 -3.09
N GLN A 61 8.05 21.39 -4.42
CA GLN A 61 7.03 22.07 -5.23
C GLN A 61 5.63 21.51 -4.97
N ALA A 62 5.47 20.18 -4.97
CA ALA A 62 4.17 19.51 -4.82
C ALA A 62 3.55 19.67 -3.42
N LEU A 63 4.39 19.70 -2.38
CA LEU A 63 3.98 19.78 -0.98
C LEU A 63 4.07 21.20 -0.41
N GLY A 64 4.64 22.15 -1.15
CA GLY A 64 4.81 23.55 -0.73
C GLY A 64 3.57 24.44 -0.91
N SER A 65 2.47 23.92 -1.46
CA SER A 65 1.27 24.73 -1.70
C SER A 65 0.65 25.24 -0.39
N GLN A 66 0.16 26.48 -0.37
CA GLN A 66 -0.49 27.06 0.82
C GLN A 66 -1.73 26.25 1.26
N GLN A 67 -2.43 25.66 0.29
CA GLN A 67 -3.58 24.79 0.53
C GLN A 67 -3.20 23.55 1.35
N LEU A 68 -2.00 22.97 1.15
CA LEU A 68 -1.52 21.86 1.96
C LEU A 68 -0.90 22.35 3.27
N THR A 69 0.05 23.29 3.20
CA THR A 69 0.87 23.70 4.35
C THR A 69 0.04 24.26 5.51
N SER A 70 -1.06 24.96 5.22
CA SER A 70 -2.02 25.44 6.24
C SER A 70 -2.75 24.32 7.00
N THR A 71 -2.76 23.09 6.48
CA THR A 71 -3.39 21.92 7.10
C THR A 71 -2.42 21.03 7.88
N LEU A 72 -1.10 21.22 7.71
CA LEU A 72 -0.09 20.42 8.41
C LEU A 72 -0.06 20.75 9.90
N ARG A 73 0.08 19.72 10.73
CA ARG A 73 0.13 19.82 12.21
C ARG A 73 1.28 19.01 12.81
N LYS A 74 1.78 18.04 12.06
CA LYS A 74 2.85 17.13 12.43
C LYS A 74 4.05 17.36 11.51
N PRO A 75 5.28 17.08 11.99
CA PRO A 75 6.48 17.18 11.17
C PRO A 75 6.31 16.48 9.81
N LEU A 76 6.66 17.20 8.74
CA LEU A 76 6.72 16.70 7.38
C LEU A 76 8.19 16.77 6.93
N HIS A 77 8.75 15.62 6.59
CA HIS A 77 10.14 15.49 6.16
C HIS A 77 10.17 15.02 4.71
N ILE A 78 10.92 15.73 3.86
CA ILE A 78 11.21 15.31 2.50
C ILE A 78 12.59 14.67 2.49
N VAL A 79 12.71 13.48 1.91
CA VAL A 79 13.98 12.78 1.78
C VAL A 79 14.25 12.39 0.32
N PRO A 80 15.52 12.48 -0.13
CA PRO A 80 15.91 12.17 -1.49
C PRO A 80 15.66 10.71 -1.86
N GLN A 81 15.18 10.52 -3.08
CA GLN A 81 15.00 9.24 -3.73
C GLN A 81 16.29 8.41 -3.78
N GLN A 82 16.10 7.12 -3.58
CA GLN A 82 17.07 6.04 -3.74
C GLN A 82 16.77 5.24 -5.01
N ARG A 83 17.61 4.23 -5.29
CA ARG A 83 17.59 3.48 -6.55
C ARG A 83 16.27 2.72 -6.81
N ASP A 84 15.59 2.27 -5.76
CA ASP A 84 14.41 1.40 -5.82
C ASP A 84 13.49 1.60 -4.60
N LEU A 85 12.33 0.93 -4.58
CA LEU A 85 11.33 1.04 -3.53
C LEU A 85 11.83 0.56 -2.15
N ILE A 86 12.59 -0.52 -2.09
CA ILE A 86 13.11 -1.08 -0.84
C ILE A 86 14.22 -0.21 -0.31
N SER A 87 15.12 0.26 -1.18
CA SER A 87 16.14 1.25 -0.81
C SER A 87 15.50 2.55 -0.29
N ASN A 88 14.41 3.01 -0.92
CA ASN A 88 13.64 4.16 -0.44
C ASN A 88 13.09 3.93 0.97
N ALA A 89 12.41 2.80 1.19
CA ALA A 89 11.84 2.45 2.49
C ALA A 89 12.92 2.29 3.57
N TRP A 90 13.99 1.56 3.26
CA TRP A 90 15.08 1.25 4.19
C TRP A 90 15.90 2.48 4.57
N GLU A 91 16.33 3.28 3.60
CA GLU A 91 17.10 4.49 3.90
C GLU A 91 16.25 5.54 4.63
N THR A 92 14.95 5.64 4.32
CA THR A 92 14.05 6.51 5.08
C THR A 92 13.88 6.02 6.51
N TYR A 93 13.74 4.70 6.74
CA TYR A 93 13.75 4.12 8.08
C TYR A 93 15.05 4.45 8.84
N ARG A 94 16.20 4.36 8.19
CA ARG A 94 17.50 4.74 8.80
C ARG A 94 17.55 6.22 9.20
N ARG A 95 16.89 7.11 8.44
CA ARG A 95 16.77 8.55 8.73
C ARG A 95 15.79 8.86 9.84
N VAL A 96 14.71 8.09 9.91
CA VAL A 96 13.78 8.09 11.05
C VAL A 96 14.55 7.76 12.33
N LEU A 97 15.41 6.74 12.33
CA LEU A 97 16.21 6.35 13.50
C LEU A 97 17.24 7.42 13.91
N SER A 98 17.85 8.12 12.96
CA SER A 98 18.79 9.21 13.26
C SER A 98 18.09 10.51 13.65
N GLY A 99 16.82 10.69 13.28
CA GLY A 99 16.12 11.97 13.35
C GLY A 99 16.67 13.00 12.36
N ASP A 100 17.44 12.57 11.35
CA ASP A 100 18.15 13.44 10.40
C ASP A 100 17.72 13.11 8.96
N VAL A 101 17.13 14.10 8.30
CA VAL A 101 16.67 14.00 6.90
C VAL A 101 17.81 13.82 5.90
N THR A 102 19.05 14.13 6.27
CA THR A 102 20.22 14.07 5.38
C THR A 102 21.01 12.77 5.53
N LYS A 103 20.98 12.14 6.72
CA LYS A 103 21.85 11.02 7.06
C LYS A 103 21.12 9.96 7.86
N GLY A 104 20.92 8.79 7.27
CA GLY A 104 20.45 7.61 7.99
C GLY A 104 21.54 6.94 8.83
N ARG A 105 21.11 6.16 9.82
CA ARG A 105 21.98 5.24 10.57
C ARG A 105 21.34 3.86 10.70
N ASP A 106 22.18 2.87 10.97
CA ASP A 106 21.69 1.52 11.24
C ASP A 106 21.05 1.44 12.64
N PRO A 107 20.04 0.56 12.81
CA PRO A 107 19.38 0.36 14.10
C PRO A 107 20.33 -0.22 15.14
N ASN A 108 20.24 0.30 16.36
CA ASN A 108 20.86 -0.33 17.53
C ASN A 108 20.02 -1.54 18.01
N PRO A 109 20.57 -2.45 18.85
CA PRO A 109 19.84 -3.61 19.33
C PRO A 109 18.52 -3.31 20.06
N ASP A 110 18.41 -2.16 20.71
CA ASP A 110 17.22 -1.66 21.41
C ASP A 110 16.17 -1.06 20.45
N GLU A 111 16.52 -0.86 19.19
CA GLU A 111 15.68 -0.20 18.17
C GLU A 111 15.19 -1.16 17.09
N LEU A 112 15.48 -2.46 17.25
CA LEU A 112 15.05 -3.48 16.30
C LEU A 112 13.52 -3.55 16.18
N ASP A 113 12.81 -3.21 17.25
CA ASP A 113 11.35 -3.19 17.28
C ASP A 113 10.74 -1.84 16.87
N THR A 114 11.54 -0.91 16.34
CA THR A 114 11.02 0.39 15.86
C THR A 114 10.05 0.16 14.70
N GLU A 115 8.82 0.63 14.90
CA GLU A 115 7.70 0.41 14.01
C GLU A 115 7.56 1.56 13.03
N VAL A 116 7.27 1.26 11.77
CA VAL A 116 6.98 2.27 10.74
C VAL A 116 5.75 1.88 9.94
N PHE A 117 4.97 2.88 9.54
CA PHE A 117 3.85 2.72 8.62
C PHE A 117 4.30 3.14 7.22
N LEU A 118 4.29 2.23 6.24
CA LEU A 118 4.70 2.53 4.87
C LEU A 118 3.54 2.41 3.88
N LEU A 119 3.49 3.33 2.93
CA LEU A 119 2.48 3.34 1.88
C LEU A 119 2.94 4.11 0.63
N SER A 120 2.26 3.88 -0.48
CA SER A 120 2.47 4.63 -1.72
C SER A 120 1.78 6.01 -1.68
N GLY A 121 2.31 6.96 -2.44
CA GLY A 121 1.75 8.31 -2.56
C GLY A 121 0.61 8.46 -3.58
N ASP A 122 0.07 7.37 -4.13
CA ASP A 122 -0.90 7.37 -5.24
C ASP A 122 -2.28 6.80 -4.87
N VAL A 123 -2.63 6.81 -3.57
CA VAL A 123 -3.95 6.40 -3.04
C VAL A 123 -4.75 7.60 -2.52
N PRO A 124 -5.23 8.51 -3.38
CA PRO A 124 -5.80 9.79 -2.97
C PRO A 124 -7.16 9.67 -2.25
N LEU A 125 -7.81 8.51 -2.32
CA LEU A 125 -9.07 8.21 -1.63
C LEU A 125 -8.86 7.56 -0.25
N ALA A 126 -7.62 7.31 0.17
CA ALA A 126 -7.32 6.80 1.49
C ALA A 126 -7.82 7.76 2.59
N THR A 127 -8.29 7.20 3.71
CA THR A 127 -8.86 7.98 4.83
C THR A 127 -8.07 7.77 6.10
N PRO A 128 -8.00 8.77 7.00
CA PRO A 128 -7.26 8.62 8.25
C PRO A 128 -7.85 7.55 9.17
N GLN A 129 -9.17 7.30 9.10
CA GLN A 129 -9.84 6.18 9.80
C GLN A 129 -9.33 4.81 9.33
N GLU A 130 -9.15 4.64 8.02
CA GLU A 130 -8.65 3.39 7.45
C GLU A 130 -7.19 3.17 7.85
N PHE A 131 -6.37 4.22 7.84
CA PHE A 131 -4.99 4.18 8.36
C PHE A 131 -4.96 3.80 9.84
N SER A 132 -5.77 4.48 10.67
CA SER A 132 -5.82 4.25 12.12
C SER A 132 -6.22 2.81 12.45
N SER A 133 -7.25 2.29 11.77
CA SER A 133 -7.73 0.93 11.98
C SER A 133 -6.69 -0.11 11.55
N PHE A 134 -6.03 0.11 10.42
CA PHE A 134 -4.94 -0.75 9.98
C PHE A 134 -3.78 -0.75 10.98
N ILE A 135 -3.28 0.41 11.39
CA ILE A 135 -2.17 0.54 12.34
C ILE A 135 -2.51 -0.15 13.68
N LYS A 136 -3.69 0.12 14.24
CA LYS A 136 -4.15 -0.51 15.49
C LYS A 136 -4.24 -2.03 15.36
N ALA A 137 -4.80 -2.54 14.27
CA ALA A 137 -4.90 -3.97 14.03
C ALA A 137 -3.50 -4.60 13.88
N SER A 138 -2.56 -3.91 13.23
CA SER A 138 -1.17 -4.36 13.10
C SER A 138 -0.43 -4.39 14.45
N GLN A 139 -0.64 -3.39 15.30
CA GLN A 139 -0.12 -3.36 16.67
C GLN A 139 -0.66 -4.52 17.52
N VAL A 140 -1.97 -4.78 17.43
CA VAL A 140 -2.62 -5.91 18.12
C VAL A 140 -2.08 -7.25 17.62
N ALA A 141 -1.86 -7.40 16.31
CA ALA A 141 -1.27 -8.61 15.75
C ALA A 141 0.16 -8.87 16.26
N ASN A 142 0.89 -7.81 16.61
CA ASN A 142 2.23 -7.86 17.21
C ASN A 142 3.23 -8.76 16.45
N VAL A 143 3.24 -8.60 15.14
CA VAL A 143 4.19 -9.26 14.23
C VAL A 143 5.15 -8.24 13.62
N ASP A 144 6.21 -8.70 12.96
CA ASP A 144 7.26 -7.84 12.42
C ASP A 144 6.85 -7.17 11.11
N TYR A 145 5.93 -7.77 10.35
CA TYR A 145 5.45 -7.20 9.09
C TYR A 145 3.99 -7.55 8.84
N THR A 146 3.18 -6.54 8.56
CA THR A 146 1.80 -6.69 8.10
C THR A 146 1.62 -6.07 6.72
N LEU A 147 0.79 -6.74 5.92
CA LEU A 147 0.38 -6.26 4.61
C LEU A 147 -1.15 -6.13 4.56
N GLY A 148 -1.63 -4.98 4.09
CA GLY A 148 -3.04 -4.72 4.01
C GLY A 148 -3.72 -5.38 2.80
N LEU A 149 -4.94 -5.85 3.04
CA LEU A 149 -5.85 -6.40 2.05
C LEU A 149 -7.16 -5.62 2.05
N CYS A 150 -7.79 -5.54 0.89
CA CYS A 150 -9.10 -4.96 0.69
C CYS A 150 -10.05 -6.04 0.13
N PRO A 151 -11.19 -6.33 0.77
CA PRO A 151 -12.22 -7.22 0.22
C PRO A 151 -12.80 -6.65 -1.07
N ALA A 152 -13.19 -7.52 -1.99
CA ALA A 152 -13.77 -7.10 -3.27
C ALA A 152 -15.04 -6.25 -3.10
N GLU A 153 -15.84 -6.58 -2.11
CA GLU A 153 -17.09 -5.90 -1.75
C GLU A 153 -16.83 -4.45 -1.30
N SER A 154 -15.63 -4.16 -0.82
CA SER A 154 -15.23 -2.81 -0.40
C SER A 154 -14.94 -1.89 -1.58
N LEU A 155 -14.62 -2.46 -2.74
CA LEU A 155 -14.33 -1.71 -3.97
C LEU A 155 -15.55 -1.62 -4.91
N ASP A 156 -16.68 -2.24 -4.56
CA ASP A 156 -17.87 -2.24 -5.41
C ASP A 156 -18.42 -0.81 -5.65
N ILE A 157 -18.20 0.12 -4.71
CA ILE A 157 -18.58 1.54 -4.85
C ILE A 157 -17.82 2.28 -5.97
N PHE A 158 -16.65 1.77 -6.35
CA PHE A 158 -15.83 2.36 -7.41
C PHE A 158 -16.06 1.71 -8.77
N ARG A 159 -16.86 0.64 -8.83
CA ARG A 159 -17.06 -0.12 -10.05
C ARG A 159 -18.00 0.62 -10.99
N PRO A 160 -17.82 0.46 -12.32
CA PRO A 160 -18.76 1.02 -13.27
C PRO A 160 -20.13 0.35 -13.07
N GLU A 161 -21.18 1.16 -12.87
CA GLU A 161 -22.57 0.69 -12.69
C GLU A 161 -23.08 -0.04 -13.94
N GLN A 162 -22.57 0.33 -15.11
CA GLN A 162 -22.95 -0.18 -16.43
C GLN A 162 -21.70 -0.37 -17.30
N THR A 163 -21.76 -1.28 -18.29
CA THR A 163 -20.65 -1.50 -19.23
C THR A 163 -20.34 -0.22 -19.99
N GLY A 164 -19.12 0.33 -19.80
CA GLY A 164 -18.71 1.61 -20.38
C GLY A 164 -19.03 2.85 -19.54
N GLY A 165 -19.58 2.67 -18.33
CA GLY A 165 -19.75 3.76 -17.36
C GLY A 165 -18.43 4.20 -16.70
N SER A 166 -18.43 5.40 -16.13
CA SER A 166 -17.30 5.96 -15.37
C SER A 166 -17.12 5.20 -14.06
N GLY A 167 -16.11 4.33 -14.00
CA GLY A 167 -15.76 3.50 -12.84
C GLY A 167 -14.50 2.67 -13.09
N ILE A 168 -13.93 2.09 -12.03
CA ILE A 168 -12.67 1.34 -12.09
C ILE A 168 -12.91 -0.15 -11.87
N SER A 169 -12.33 -0.95 -12.77
CA SER A 169 -12.29 -2.41 -12.66
C SER A 169 -10.90 -2.87 -12.27
N VAL A 170 -10.76 -3.33 -11.03
CA VAL A 170 -9.47 -3.82 -10.52
C VAL A 170 -9.33 -5.34 -10.64
N ALA A 171 -8.07 -5.80 -10.64
CA ALA A 171 -7.76 -7.21 -10.51
C ALA A 171 -7.80 -7.66 -9.04
N TYR A 172 -8.37 -8.84 -8.82
CA TYR A 172 -8.44 -9.52 -7.53
C TYR A 172 -7.72 -10.85 -7.58
N PHE A 173 -7.23 -11.29 -6.43
CA PHE A 173 -6.83 -12.68 -6.23
C PHE A 173 -7.93 -13.40 -5.44
N ASN A 174 -8.18 -14.66 -5.81
CA ASN A 174 -9.23 -15.47 -5.23
C ASN A 174 -8.59 -16.57 -4.38
N VAL A 175 -8.96 -16.62 -3.11
CA VAL A 175 -8.57 -17.66 -2.15
C VAL A 175 -9.83 -18.28 -1.55
N ARG A 176 -9.68 -19.36 -0.80
CA ARG A 176 -10.79 -20.01 -0.11
C ARG A 176 -11.51 -19.05 0.85
N ASP A 177 -10.75 -18.16 1.48
CA ASP A 177 -11.23 -17.23 2.51
C ASP A 177 -11.97 -16.02 1.92
N GLY A 178 -11.94 -15.82 0.60
CA GLY A 178 -12.60 -14.70 -0.05
C GLY A 178 -11.88 -14.19 -1.29
N ARG A 179 -12.36 -13.03 -1.76
CA ARG A 179 -11.80 -12.33 -2.92
C ARG A 179 -11.20 -11.02 -2.43
N PHE A 180 -9.91 -10.85 -2.65
CA PHE A 180 -9.16 -9.74 -2.08
C PHE A 180 -8.32 -9.04 -3.14
N ARG A 181 -8.03 -7.78 -2.87
CA ARG A 181 -7.00 -6.99 -3.53
C ARG A 181 -5.96 -6.62 -2.47
N GLN A 182 -4.68 -6.68 -2.83
CA GLN A 182 -3.64 -6.11 -1.98
C GLN A 182 -3.82 -4.59 -1.97
N ASN A 183 -3.93 -3.98 -0.80
CA ASN A 183 -3.97 -2.52 -0.67
C ASN A 183 -2.52 -1.98 -0.54
N ASN A 184 -2.36 -0.66 -0.51
CA ASN A 184 -1.03 -0.04 -0.44
C ASN A 184 -0.52 0.17 0.99
N LEU A 185 -1.09 -0.50 1.99
CA LEU A 185 -0.72 -0.33 3.39
C LEU A 185 0.25 -1.41 3.85
N HIS A 186 1.35 -0.95 4.45
CA HIS A 186 2.37 -1.79 5.05
C HIS A 186 2.68 -1.28 6.46
N TYR A 187 2.80 -2.16 7.42
CA TYR A 187 3.29 -1.81 8.76
C TYR A 187 4.37 -2.78 9.12
N ALA A 188 5.55 -2.29 9.50
CA ALA A 188 6.71 -3.14 9.69
C ALA A 188 7.61 -2.68 10.82
N ARG A 189 8.41 -3.63 11.32
CA ARG A 189 9.66 -3.43 12.05
C ARG A 189 10.79 -3.78 11.08
N PRO A 190 11.28 -2.83 10.27
CA PRO A 190 12.14 -3.15 9.13
C PRO A 190 13.40 -3.92 9.54
N ALA A 191 13.97 -3.59 10.71
CA ALA A 191 15.15 -4.25 11.26
C ALA A 191 14.94 -5.71 11.70
N ARG A 192 13.68 -6.17 11.79
CA ARG A 192 13.30 -7.57 12.13
C ARG A 192 13.01 -8.42 10.89
N ILE A 193 13.09 -7.86 9.68
CA ILE A 193 12.85 -8.62 8.45
C ILE A 193 14.18 -9.27 8.02
N GLY A 194 14.25 -10.60 8.09
CA GLY A 194 15.50 -11.33 7.83
C GLY A 194 15.99 -11.26 6.38
N ARG A 195 15.08 -11.19 5.40
CA ARG A 195 15.41 -11.19 3.97
C ARG A 195 14.73 -10.07 3.18
N LEU A 196 15.15 -8.84 3.44
CA LEU A 196 14.71 -7.64 2.71
C LEU A 196 15.01 -7.73 1.20
N ASP A 197 16.12 -8.39 0.81
CA ASP A 197 16.52 -8.65 -0.58
C ASP A 197 15.42 -9.38 -1.37
N ARG A 198 14.68 -10.27 -0.72
CA ARG A 198 13.59 -11.03 -1.37
C ARG A 198 12.40 -10.17 -1.71
N ILE A 199 12.16 -9.08 -0.96
CA ILE A 199 11.08 -8.14 -1.26
C ILE A 199 11.41 -7.39 -2.56
N GLU A 200 12.65 -6.95 -2.74
CA GLU A 200 13.12 -6.29 -3.97
C GLU A 200 12.93 -7.19 -5.19
N GLU A 201 13.40 -8.45 -5.10
CA GLU A 201 13.21 -9.46 -6.16
C GLU A 201 11.72 -9.66 -6.52
N MET A 202 10.83 -9.69 -5.52
CA MET A 202 9.39 -9.84 -5.75
C MET A 202 8.78 -8.62 -6.46
N TYR A 203 9.21 -7.41 -6.11
CA TYR A 203 8.73 -6.17 -6.75
C TYR A 203 9.21 -6.04 -8.20
N GLU A 204 10.46 -6.38 -8.51
CA GLU A 204 10.95 -6.39 -9.89
C GLU A 204 10.14 -7.36 -10.78
N LEU A 205 9.76 -8.51 -10.22
CA LEU A 205 8.93 -9.50 -10.91
C LEU A 205 7.47 -9.03 -11.08
N ARG A 206 6.94 -8.20 -10.17
CA ARG A 206 5.59 -7.59 -10.26
C ARG A 206 5.45 -6.67 -11.48
N HIS A 207 6.48 -5.89 -11.82
CA HIS A 207 6.43 -4.95 -12.94
C HIS A 207 6.53 -5.63 -14.31
N GLN A 208 7.18 -6.79 -14.38
CA GLN A 208 7.34 -7.51 -15.64
C GLN A 208 6.13 -8.43 -15.89
N ARG A 209 5.04 -7.86 -16.41
CA ARG A 209 3.77 -8.52 -16.80
C ARG A 209 3.88 -9.60 -17.91
N ARG A 210 5.01 -10.29 -18.05
CA ARG A 210 5.20 -11.36 -19.04
C ARG A 210 4.95 -12.72 -18.40
N PHE A 211 4.09 -13.52 -19.04
CA PHE A 211 3.78 -14.91 -18.69
C PHE A 211 5.03 -15.78 -18.42
N TRP A 212 6.14 -15.47 -19.08
CA TRP A 212 7.46 -16.09 -18.87
C TRP A 212 8.05 -15.89 -17.48
N ASN A 213 7.74 -14.80 -16.78
CA ASN A 213 8.29 -14.52 -15.46
C ASN A 213 7.49 -15.17 -14.33
N MET A 214 6.20 -15.47 -14.53
CA MET A 214 5.49 -16.41 -13.66
C MET A 214 6.13 -17.79 -13.72
N PHE A 215 6.59 -18.20 -14.90
CA PHE A 215 7.34 -19.44 -15.07
C PHE A 215 8.73 -19.35 -14.43
N THR A 216 9.46 -18.23 -14.55
CA THR A 216 10.76 -18.01 -13.86
C THR A 216 10.63 -17.96 -12.34
N LEU A 217 9.61 -17.27 -11.81
CA LEU A 217 9.30 -17.23 -10.38
C LEU A 217 8.89 -18.62 -9.88
N ALA A 218 8.05 -19.34 -10.63
CA ALA A 218 7.70 -20.73 -10.33
C ALA A 218 8.93 -21.64 -10.32
N ILE A 219 9.83 -21.55 -11.32
CA ILE A 219 11.10 -22.29 -11.38
C ILE A 219 12.03 -21.93 -10.22
N ARG A 220 12.16 -20.66 -9.86
CA ARG A 220 12.97 -20.22 -8.71
C ARG A 220 12.41 -20.73 -7.39
N ILE A 221 11.08 -20.69 -7.23
CA ILE A 221 10.39 -21.25 -6.07
C ILE A 221 10.61 -22.77 -6.04
N LEU A 222 10.48 -23.46 -7.17
CA LEU A 222 10.79 -24.89 -7.35
C LEU A 222 12.25 -25.22 -6.99
N ALA A 223 13.20 -24.35 -7.35
CA ALA A 223 14.61 -24.49 -7.07
C ALA A 223 15.01 -24.04 -5.66
N SER A 224 14.15 -23.31 -4.94
CA SER A 224 14.38 -22.93 -3.56
C SER A 224 14.19 -24.15 -2.65
N ARG A 225 15.08 -24.34 -1.67
CA ARG A 225 15.06 -25.50 -0.74
C ARG A 225 13.82 -25.56 0.17
N VAL A 226 12.88 -24.62 0.04
CA VAL A 226 11.68 -24.53 0.89
C VAL A 226 10.43 -24.81 0.04
N GLY A 227 9.93 -26.05 0.07
CA GLY A 227 8.57 -26.39 -0.37
C GLY A 227 8.26 -26.24 -1.89
N GLY A 228 9.28 -26.17 -2.74
CA GLY A 228 9.21 -25.63 -4.10
C GLY A 228 8.08 -26.12 -5.01
N PHE A 229 7.84 -27.43 -5.13
CA PHE A 229 6.75 -27.94 -5.98
C PHE A 229 5.36 -27.58 -5.44
N LYS A 230 5.15 -27.68 -4.13
CA LYS A 230 3.87 -27.36 -3.50
C LYS A 230 3.54 -25.87 -3.64
N ILE A 231 4.53 -25.00 -3.42
CA ILE A 231 4.34 -23.55 -3.58
C ILE A 231 4.10 -23.20 -5.05
N ALA A 232 4.82 -23.80 -5.99
CA ALA A 232 4.59 -23.60 -7.42
C ALA A 232 3.17 -24.04 -7.86
N MET A 233 2.66 -25.17 -7.34
CA MET A 233 1.29 -25.61 -7.59
C MET A 233 0.27 -24.61 -7.02
N LEU A 234 0.43 -24.19 -5.76
CA LEU A 234 -0.46 -23.21 -5.12
C LEU A 234 -0.48 -21.88 -5.87
N PHE A 235 0.69 -21.38 -6.26
CA PHE A 235 0.84 -20.17 -7.05
C PHE A 235 0.14 -20.28 -8.42
N SER A 236 0.30 -21.43 -9.09
CA SER A 236 -0.39 -21.71 -10.36
C SER A 236 -1.91 -21.72 -10.18
N MET A 237 -2.42 -22.38 -9.14
CA MET A 237 -3.86 -22.43 -8.87
C MET A 237 -4.43 -21.03 -8.62
N MET A 238 -3.72 -20.18 -7.86
CA MET A 238 -4.11 -18.78 -7.63
C MET A 238 -4.16 -17.99 -8.95
N HIS A 239 -3.16 -18.15 -9.83
CA HIS A 239 -3.14 -17.47 -11.12
C HIS A 239 -4.25 -17.93 -12.06
N PHE A 240 -4.47 -19.25 -12.16
CA PHE A 240 -5.57 -19.79 -12.96
C PHE A 240 -6.93 -19.37 -12.41
N ALA A 241 -7.09 -19.27 -11.08
CA ALA A 241 -8.30 -18.72 -10.46
C ALA A 241 -8.52 -17.27 -10.91
N GLY A 242 -7.48 -16.42 -10.88
CA GLY A 242 -7.55 -15.03 -11.35
C GLY A 242 -7.83 -14.88 -12.84
N VAL A 243 -7.31 -15.80 -13.69
CA VAL A 243 -7.64 -15.82 -15.13
C VAL A 243 -9.09 -16.26 -15.36
N ALA A 244 -9.55 -17.29 -14.65
CA ALA A 244 -10.93 -17.76 -14.74
C ALA A 244 -11.93 -16.66 -14.31
N ASP A 245 -11.61 -15.93 -13.25
CA ASP A 245 -12.42 -14.81 -12.74
C ASP A 245 -12.54 -13.68 -13.76
N ARG A 246 -11.40 -13.26 -14.36
CA ARG A 246 -11.38 -12.23 -15.43
C ARG A 246 -12.18 -12.62 -16.66
N LYS A 247 -12.31 -13.92 -16.96
CA LYS A 247 -13.13 -14.44 -18.06
C LYS A 247 -14.60 -14.68 -17.67
N GLY A 248 -15.04 -14.21 -16.49
CA GLY A 248 -16.40 -14.38 -15.99
C GLY A 248 -16.74 -15.80 -15.50
N ARG A 249 -15.77 -16.73 -15.46
CA ARG A 249 -15.97 -18.13 -15.05
C ARG A 249 -15.93 -18.30 -13.53
N LYS A 250 -16.84 -17.64 -12.81
CA LYS A 250 -16.86 -17.56 -11.33
C LYS A 250 -16.81 -18.92 -10.62
N LYS A 251 -17.53 -19.94 -11.15
CA LYS A 251 -17.53 -21.30 -10.55
C LYS A 251 -16.14 -21.96 -10.62
N LEU A 252 -15.45 -21.84 -11.76
CA LEU A 252 -14.10 -22.37 -11.95
C LEU A 252 -13.09 -21.61 -11.09
N ALA A 253 -13.19 -20.28 -11.05
CA ALA A 253 -12.36 -19.45 -10.18
C ALA A 253 -12.47 -19.90 -8.71
N ARG A 254 -13.71 -20.10 -8.22
CA ARG A 254 -13.97 -20.58 -6.87
C ARG A 254 -13.42 -21.98 -6.62
N PHE A 255 -13.54 -22.89 -7.58
CA PHE A 255 -12.99 -24.24 -7.46
C PHE A 255 -11.47 -24.23 -7.32
N LEU A 256 -10.78 -23.47 -8.17
CA LEU A 256 -9.32 -23.33 -8.14
C LEU A 256 -8.84 -22.63 -6.85
N ALA A 257 -9.57 -21.60 -6.41
CA ALA A 257 -9.26 -20.85 -5.20
C ALA A 257 -9.33 -21.71 -3.92
N ARG A 258 -10.11 -22.79 -3.88
CA ARG A 258 -10.24 -23.65 -2.69
C ARG A 258 -8.91 -24.25 -2.23
N ALA A 259 -7.95 -24.45 -3.11
CA ALA A 259 -6.65 -25.02 -2.72
C ALA A 259 -5.75 -24.02 -1.98
N VAL A 260 -6.02 -22.72 -2.09
CA VAL A 260 -5.18 -21.65 -1.55
C VAL A 260 -5.95 -20.93 -0.44
N THR A 261 -5.33 -20.74 0.72
CA THR A 261 -5.88 -19.95 1.82
C THR A 261 -4.98 -18.76 2.15
N LEU A 262 -5.52 -17.75 2.84
CA LEU A 262 -4.73 -16.67 3.41
C LEU A 262 -3.68 -17.21 4.37
N GLU A 263 -4.01 -18.22 5.18
CA GLU A 263 -3.06 -18.85 6.11
C GLU A 263 -1.89 -19.53 5.39
N ILE A 264 -2.16 -20.21 4.26
CA ILE A 264 -1.11 -20.81 3.43
C ILE A 264 -0.20 -19.71 2.85
N ASN A 265 -0.77 -18.61 2.35
CA ASN A 265 0.01 -17.48 1.84
C ASN A 265 0.82 -16.83 2.95
N ARG A 266 0.22 -16.59 4.12
CA ARG A 266 0.85 -16.02 5.31
C ARG A 266 2.08 -16.83 5.73
N ALA A 267 1.91 -18.15 5.90
CA ALA A 267 2.99 -19.05 6.29
C ALA A 267 4.09 -19.14 5.21
N THR A 268 3.71 -19.04 3.94
CA THR A 268 4.67 -19.04 2.82
C THR A 268 5.50 -17.75 2.80
N ILE A 269 4.85 -16.59 2.90
CA ILE A 269 5.53 -15.28 2.92
C ILE A 269 6.42 -15.17 4.17
N SER A 270 5.94 -15.58 5.34
CA SER A 270 6.74 -15.60 6.59
C SER A 270 8.07 -16.36 6.40
N LYS A 271 8.03 -17.50 5.70
CA LYS A 271 9.23 -18.32 5.41
C LYS A 271 10.14 -17.70 4.36
N ILE A 272 9.57 -17.08 3.32
CA ILE A 272 10.34 -16.46 2.24
C ILE A 272 11.11 -15.25 2.76
N LEU A 273 10.45 -14.42 3.56
CA LEU A 273 11.00 -13.18 4.12
C LEU A 273 11.78 -13.39 5.43
N ASP A 274 11.69 -14.60 6.00
CA ASP A 274 12.27 -14.93 7.31
C ASP A 274 11.84 -13.92 8.38
N THR A 275 10.52 -13.78 8.55
CA THR A 275 9.92 -12.77 9.44
C THR A 275 8.54 -13.19 9.95
N ARG A 276 8.09 -12.64 11.08
CA ARG A 276 6.71 -12.84 11.54
C ARG A 276 5.79 -11.97 10.70
N PHE A 277 4.95 -12.61 9.88
CA PHE A 277 4.11 -11.93 8.92
C PHE A 277 2.62 -12.26 9.09
N THR A 278 1.76 -11.24 8.89
CA THR A 278 0.31 -11.42 8.75
C THR A 278 -0.33 -10.49 7.73
N PHE A 279 -1.54 -10.84 7.29
CA PHE A 279 -2.41 -9.93 6.54
C PHE A 279 -3.38 -9.23 7.48
N ILE A 280 -3.70 -7.97 7.18
CA ILE A 280 -4.75 -7.20 7.85
C ILE A 280 -5.75 -6.74 6.81
N VAL A 281 -7.04 -6.97 7.04
CA VAL A 281 -8.10 -6.60 6.10
C VAL A 281 -8.66 -5.23 6.49
N THR A 282 -8.77 -4.32 5.52
CA THR A 282 -9.47 -3.03 5.67
C THR A 282 -10.69 -2.98 4.75
N GLU A 283 -11.85 -2.63 5.30
CA GLU A 283 -13.16 -2.75 4.63
C GLU A 283 -13.66 -1.43 4.02
N SER A 284 -12.88 -0.36 4.22
CA SER A 284 -13.18 0.97 3.71
C SER A 284 -12.98 1.05 2.20
N GLY A 285 -11.86 0.57 1.66
CA GLY A 285 -11.63 0.45 0.22
C GLY A 285 -10.75 1.56 -0.40
N GLY A 286 -10.65 2.72 0.23
CA GLY A 286 -9.88 3.86 -0.27
C GLY A 286 -8.39 3.56 -0.46
N CYS A 287 -7.78 2.77 0.44
CA CYS A 287 -6.39 2.34 0.32
C CYS A 287 -6.16 1.25 -0.75
N GLY A 288 -7.23 0.64 -1.25
CA GLY A 288 -7.19 -0.42 -2.26
C GLY A 288 -7.19 0.10 -3.70
N LEU A 289 -7.31 1.41 -3.92
CA LEU A 289 -7.43 2.02 -5.24
C LEU A 289 -6.27 3.00 -5.51
N ASP A 290 -5.27 2.51 -6.23
CA ASP A 290 -4.15 3.27 -6.79
C ASP A 290 -4.43 3.73 -8.23
N ILE A 291 -3.71 4.76 -8.68
CA ILE A 291 -3.82 5.28 -10.04
C ILE A 291 -2.74 4.65 -10.92
N ASP A 292 -3.15 3.76 -11.84
CA ASP A 292 -2.25 2.92 -12.62
C ASP A 292 -2.23 3.27 -14.13
N THR A 293 -3.26 3.93 -14.62
CA THR A 293 -3.52 4.25 -16.03
C THR A 293 -4.11 5.65 -16.18
N GLU A 294 -4.04 6.19 -17.40
CA GLU A 294 -4.70 7.45 -17.76
C GLU A 294 -6.22 7.35 -17.59
N GLU A 295 -6.82 6.21 -17.98
CA GLU A 295 -8.25 5.97 -17.80
C GLU A 295 -8.68 5.98 -16.32
N GLU A 296 -7.95 5.29 -15.44
CA GLU A 296 -8.22 5.32 -14.00
C GLU A 296 -8.06 6.72 -13.41
N TYR A 297 -7.04 7.47 -13.85
CA TYR A 297 -6.84 8.84 -13.41
C TYR A 297 -8.00 9.74 -13.79
N GLU A 298 -8.44 9.69 -15.05
CA GLU A 298 -9.54 10.51 -15.54
C GLU A 298 -10.86 10.21 -14.82
N VAL A 299 -11.14 8.91 -14.58
CA VAL A 299 -12.31 8.47 -13.81
C VAL A 299 -12.23 8.95 -12.36
N ILE A 300 -11.10 8.76 -11.68
CA ILE A 300 -10.94 9.25 -10.30
C ILE A 300 -11.08 10.76 -10.27
N ARG A 301 -10.47 11.49 -11.20
CA ARG A 301 -10.56 12.96 -11.26
C ARG A 301 -12.00 13.43 -11.43
N GLU A 302 -12.77 12.80 -12.31
CA GLU A 302 -14.19 13.11 -12.53
C GLU A 302 -15.03 12.83 -11.27
N ARG A 303 -14.79 11.70 -10.60
CA ARG A 303 -15.61 11.22 -9.48
C ARG A 303 -15.06 11.62 -8.10
N PHE A 304 -13.92 12.29 -8.04
CA PHE A 304 -13.11 12.44 -6.83
C PHE A 304 -13.91 12.98 -5.65
N THR A 305 -14.58 14.11 -5.83
CA THR A 305 -15.34 14.77 -4.76
C THR A 305 -16.44 13.87 -4.20
N GLN A 306 -17.15 13.17 -5.08
CA GLN A 306 -18.22 12.25 -4.70
C GLN A 306 -17.64 11.03 -3.98
N TRP A 307 -16.67 10.36 -4.58
CA TRP A 307 -16.03 9.18 -4.01
C TRP A 307 -15.32 9.46 -2.70
N LEU A 308 -14.64 10.59 -2.56
CA LEU A 308 -14.01 10.97 -1.30
C LEU A 308 -15.04 11.20 -0.19
N LYS A 309 -16.20 11.81 -0.52
CA LYS A 309 -17.29 12.02 0.43
C LYS A 309 -17.88 10.68 0.88
N ASP A 310 -18.22 9.80 -0.06
CA ASP A 310 -18.79 8.48 0.22
C ASP A 310 -17.80 7.62 1.00
N GLN A 311 -16.53 7.68 0.63
CA GLN A 311 -15.44 6.98 1.30
C GLN A 311 -15.25 7.45 2.74
N LYS A 312 -15.32 8.76 2.99
CA LYS A 312 -15.26 9.30 4.36
C LYS A 312 -16.45 8.86 5.19
N ALA A 313 -17.67 8.91 4.63
CA ALA A 313 -18.88 8.49 5.33
C ALA A 313 -18.80 7.00 5.70
N ARG A 314 -18.46 6.13 4.75
CA ARG A 314 -18.26 4.70 4.95
C ARG A 314 -17.15 4.42 5.97
N SER A 315 -16.02 5.11 5.88
CA SER A 315 -14.93 4.94 6.84
C SER A 315 -15.33 5.33 8.27
N ILE A 316 -16.14 6.38 8.45
CA ILE A 316 -16.68 6.76 9.77
C ILE A 316 -17.66 5.69 10.28
N GLU A 317 -18.50 5.15 9.42
CA GLU A 317 -19.45 4.09 9.79
C GLU A 317 -18.72 2.81 10.25
N LEU A 318 -17.69 2.38 9.52
CA LEU A 318 -16.96 1.14 9.79
C LEU A 318 -15.97 1.25 10.96
N HIS A 319 -15.29 2.39 11.07
CA HIS A 319 -14.17 2.56 11.99
C HIS A 319 -14.44 3.53 13.14
N GLY A 320 -15.59 4.20 13.12
CA GLY A 320 -15.93 5.25 14.05
C GLY A 320 -15.30 6.61 13.69
N PRO A 321 -15.73 7.69 14.36
CA PRO A 321 -15.09 8.99 14.24
C PRO A 321 -13.69 8.95 14.87
N LEU A 322 -12.78 9.74 14.31
CA LEU A 322 -11.49 9.96 14.95
C LEU A 322 -11.66 10.89 16.16
N PRO A 323 -10.80 10.77 17.19
CA PRO A 323 -10.76 11.73 18.27
C PRO A 323 -10.65 13.15 17.70
N GLN A 324 -11.48 14.07 18.18
CA GLN A 324 -11.33 15.49 17.85
C GLN A 324 -9.93 15.94 18.26
N ARG A 325 -9.29 16.76 17.41
CA ARG A 325 -7.94 17.24 17.68
C ARG A 325 -7.99 18.06 18.98
N LEU A 326 -7.02 17.86 19.88
CA LEU A 326 -6.94 18.57 21.17
C LEU A 326 -6.86 20.10 21.01
N GLU A 327 -6.39 20.58 19.86
CA GLU A 327 -6.34 22.01 19.50
C GLU A 327 -7.73 22.56 19.12
N ASP A 328 -8.61 21.74 18.55
CA ASP A 328 -9.98 22.12 18.18
C ASP A 328 -10.91 22.20 19.41
N GLN A 329 -10.47 21.66 20.56
CA GLN A 329 -11.17 21.74 21.85
C GLN A 329 -10.80 22.98 22.68
N ARG A 330 -9.84 23.79 22.21
CA ARG A 330 -9.39 25.02 22.87
C ARG A 330 -9.95 26.31 22.23
N GLN A 331 -10.92 26.18 21.32
CA GLN A 331 -11.75 27.28 20.82
C GLN A 331 -13.09 27.32 21.54
#